data_AF-A0A6L7S7N3-F1
#
_entry.id   AF-A0A6L7S7N3-F1
#
_cell.length_a   1.000
_cell.length_b   1.000
_cell.length_c   1.000
_cell.angle_alpha   90.00
_cell.angle_beta   90.00
_cell.angle_gamma   90.00
#
_symmetry.space_group_name_H-M   'P 1'
#
loop_
_entity.id
_entity.type
_entity.pdbx_description
1 polymer ?
#
loop_
_entity_poly.entity_id
_entity_poly.type
_entity_poly.pdbx_seq_one_letter_code
_entity_poly.pdbx_strand_id
1 'polypeptide(L)' 'MRSERAVSFRASEAEVAQEALTDLTGRFGQSTPDEADVIVALGGDGFMLDTLKDVQPLDKPVYGM' A
#
# COMPACT_ATOMS: atom_id res chain seq x y z
N MET A 1 19.16 12.76 -6.92
CA MET A 1 18.44 11.54 -7.33
C MET A 1 17.92 10.90 -6.07
N ARG A 2 16.60 10.96 -5.79
CA ARG A 2 16.03 10.20 -4.68
C ARG A 2 16.14 8.72 -5.07
N SER A 3 17.02 7.98 -4.40
CA SER A 3 17.37 6.60 -4.76
C SER A 3 16.37 5.58 -4.21
N GLU A 4 15.45 6.00 -3.35
CA GLU A 4 14.48 5.14 -2.68
C GLU A 4 13.08 5.70 -2.95
N ARG A 5 12.19 4.86 -3.49
CA ARG A 5 10.78 5.20 -3.67
C ARG A 5 10.05 4.95 -2.35
N ALA A 6 9.29 5.94 -1.89
CA ALA A 6 8.45 5.83 -0.70
C ALA A 6 7.21 4.98 -1.03
N VAL A 7 6.87 4.03 -0.16
CA VAL A 7 5.74 3.11 -0.35
C VAL A 7 4.77 3.26 0.81
N SER A 8 3.47 3.28 0.50
CA SER A 8 2.41 3.14 1.50
C SER A 8 1.70 1.80 1.32
N PHE A 9 1.83 0.91 2.30
CA PHE A 9 1.13 -0.36 2.33
C PHE A 9 -0.21 -0.21 3.05
N ARG A 10 -1.28 -0.73 2.47
CA ARG A 10 -2.58 -0.92 3.13
C ARG A 10 -2.91 -2.40 3.08
N ALA A 11 -3.40 -2.96 4.17
CA ALA A 11 -3.73 -4.38 4.24
C ALA A 11 -5.14 -4.59 4.78
N SER A 12 -5.83 -5.58 4.22
CA SER A 12 -7.09 -6.09 4.78
C SER A 12 -6.84 -6.85 6.08
N GLU A 13 -7.89 -7.13 6.85
CA GLU A 13 -7.79 -7.88 8.12
C GLU A 13 -7.43 -9.37 7.96
N ALA A 14 -7.34 -9.88 6.71
CA ALA A 14 -6.93 -11.25 6.47
C ALA A 14 -5.50 -11.51 6.98
N GLU A 15 -5.29 -12.66 7.63
CA GLU A 15 -4.01 -13.03 8.24
C GLU A 15 -2.84 -12.92 7.25
N VAL A 16 -2.99 -13.47 6.05
CA VAL A 16 -1.98 -13.39 4.97
C VAL A 16 -1.64 -11.95 4.56
N ALA A 17 -2.61 -11.03 4.60
CA ALA A 17 -2.38 -9.63 4.26
C ALA A 17 -1.65 -8.89 5.38
N GLN A 18 -1.94 -9.22 6.64
CA GLN A 18 -1.25 -8.67 7.81
C GLN A 18 0.19 -9.20 7.94
N GLU A 19 0.43 -10.46 7.62
CA GLU A 19 1.76 -11.05 7.52
C GLU A 19 2.59 -10.34 6.43
N ALA A 20 2.02 -10.19 5.23
CA ALA A 20 2.65 -9.45 4.14
C ALA A 20 2.93 -7.99 4.52
N LEU A 21 2.00 -7.32 5.22
CA LEU A 21 2.23 -5.96 5.72
C LEU A 21 3.45 -5.90 6.63
N THR A 22 3.58 -6.85 7.55
CA THR A 22 4.69 -6.90 8.49
C THR A 22 6.03 -7.12 7.77
N ASP A 23 6.11 -8.09 6.84
CA ASP A 23 7.33 -8.35 6.07
C ASP A 23 7.73 -7.13 5.21
N LEU A 24 6.78 -6.59 4.45
CA LEU A 24 7.05 -5.53 3.48
C LEU A 24 7.38 -4.22 4.17
N THR A 25 6.69 -3.86 5.25
CA THR A 25 7.03 -2.66 6.03
C THR A 25 8.37 -2.79 6.73
N GLY A 26 8.75 -3.99 7.19
CA GLY A 26 10.08 -4.24 7.74
C GLY A 26 11.21 -4.07 6.71
N ARG A 27 10.93 -4.35 5.44
CA ARG A 27 11.91 -4.31 4.35
C ARG A 27 12.00 -2.95 3.63
N PHE A 28 10.87 -2.29 3.43
CA PHE A 28 10.76 -1.07 2.62
C PHE A 28 10.37 0.17 3.42
N GLY A 29 10.08 0.02 4.71
CA GLY A 29 9.49 1.06 5.54
C GLY A 29 8.00 1.25 5.26
N GLN A 30 7.42 2.28 5.88
CA GLN A 30 6.03 2.63 5.69
C GLN A 30 5.90 4.15 5.65
N SER A 31 5.38 4.67 4.54
CA SER A 31 5.07 6.09 4.37
C SER A 31 3.57 6.32 4.43
N THR A 32 3.17 7.55 4.76
CA THR A 32 1.78 7.96 4.63
C THR A 32 1.35 7.93 3.15
N PRO A 33 0.05 7.72 2.86
CA PRO A 33 -0.44 7.78 1.49
C PRO A 33 -0.08 9.08 0.78
N ASP A 34 -0.03 10.22 1.49
CA ASP A 34 0.31 11.55 0.97
C ASP A 34 1.81 11.73 0.62
N GLU A 35 2.70 10.98 1.26
CA GLU A 35 4.16 11.06 1.02
C GLU A 35 4.68 9.94 0.12
N ALA A 36 3.91 8.88 -0.07
CA ALA A 36 4.33 7.73 -0.87
C ALA A 36 4.37 8.03 -2.37
N ASP A 37 5.31 7.44 -3.08
CA ASP A 37 5.36 7.45 -4.55
C ASP A 37 4.38 6.42 -5.14
N VAL A 38 4.12 5.34 -4.41
CA VAL A 38 3.21 4.25 -4.80
C VAL A 38 2.45 3.72 -3.58
N ILE A 39 1.24 3.22 -3.81
CA ILE A 39 0.41 2.59 -2.78
C ILE A 39 0.24 1.11 -3.13
N VAL A 40 0.40 0.24 -2.14
CA VAL A 40 0.25 -1.22 -2.30
C VAL A 40 -0.91 -1.68 -1.42
N ALA A 41 -1.94 -2.25 -2.05
CA ALA A 41 -3.09 -2.85 -1.39
C ALA A 41 -2.88 -4.36 -1.25
N LEU A 42 -2.79 -4.85 -0.02
CA LEU A 42 -2.59 -6.25 0.35
C LEU A 42 -3.94 -6.87 0.73
N GLY A 43 -4.50 -7.70 -0.14
CA GLY A 43 -5.82 -8.29 0.06
C GLY A 43 -6.58 -8.52 -1.24
N GLY A 44 -7.82 -8.99 -1.13
CA GLY A 44 -8.64 -9.32 -2.29
C GLY A 44 -9.19 -8.09 -3.03
N ASP A 45 -9.89 -8.36 -4.14
CA ASP A 45 -10.44 -7.35 -5.05
C ASP A 45 -11.32 -6.29 -4.37
N GLY A 46 -12.13 -6.70 -3.39
CA GLY A 46 -12.97 -5.76 -2.63
C GLY A 46 -12.13 -4.71 -1.88
N PHE A 47 -11.06 -5.17 -1.22
CA PHE A 47 -10.13 -4.29 -0.53
C PHE A 47 -9.33 -3.41 -1.50
N MET A 48 -8.96 -3.93 -2.68
CA MET A 48 -8.32 -3.15 -3.73
C MET A 48 -9.23 -2.02 -4.22
N LEU A 49 -10.51 -2.31 -4.49
CA LEU A 49 -11.48 -1.31 -4.92
C LEU A 49 -11.72 -0.25 -3.84
N ASP A 50 -11.80 -0.64 -2.58
CA ASP A 50 -11.95 0.31 -1.48
C ASP A 50 -10.70 1.17 -1.31
N THR A 51 -9.50 0.57 -1.43
CA THR A 51 -8.24 1.33 -1.44
C THR A 51 -8.19 2.33 -2.59
N LEU A 52 -8.58 1.93 -3.80
CA LEU A 52 -8.64 2.82 -4.97
C LEU A 52 -9.58 4.01 -4.76
N LYS A 53 -10.75 3.80 -4.12
CA LYS A 53 -11.67 4.89 -3.80
C LYS A 53 -11.07 5.85 -2.77
N ASP A 54 -10.47 5.32 -1.71
CA ASP A 54 -9.88 6.10 -0.62
C ASP A 54 -8.75 7.00 -1.10
N VAL A 55 -7.90 6.49 -1.99
CA VAL A 55 -6.68 7.17 -2.44
C VAL A 55 -6.83 7.86 -3.80
N GLN A 56 -8.01 7.77 -4.42
CA GLN A 56 -8.35 8.48 -5.66
C GLN A 56 -7.97 9.98 -5.63
N PRO A 57 -8.18 10.73 -4.53
CA PRO A 57 -7.80 12.14 -4.48
C PRO A 57 -6.29 12.40 -4.57
N LEU A 58 -5.46 11.39 -4.31
CA LEU A 58 -4.00 11.52 -4.27
C LEU A 58 -3.34 11.37 -5.64
N ASP A 59 -4.07 10.87 -6.65
CA ASP A 59 -3.58 10.59 -8.01
C ASP A 59 -2.29 9.73 -8.02
N LYS A 60 -2.22 8.76 -7.10
CA LYS A 60 -1.05 7.87 -6.93
C LYS A 60 -1.33 6.50 -7.54
N PRO A 61 -0.31 5.86 -8.15
CA PRO A 61 -0.44 4.50 -8.64
C PRO A 61 -0.69 3.53 -7.49
N VAL A 62 -1.69 2.66 -7.67
CA VAL A 62 -2.07 1.61 -6.71
C VAL A 62 -1.78 0.23 -7.31
N TYR A 63 -1.10 -0.62 -6.56
CA TYR A 63 -0.80 -2.01 -6.93
C TYR A 63 -1.50 -2.96 -5.96
N GLY A 64 -2.10 -4.03 -6.48
CA GLY A 64 -2.74 -5.09 -5.67
C GLY A 64 -1.84 -6.32 -5.53
N MET A 65 -1.87 -6.97 -4.36
CA MET A 65 -1.18 -8.23 -4.07
C MET A 65 -2.03 -9.17 -3.21
#